data_AF-A0A2J8MNZ0-F1
#
_entry.id   AF-A0A2J8MNZ0-F1
#
_cell.length_a   1.000
_cell.length_b   1.000
_cell.length_c   1.000
_cell.angle_alpha   90.00
_cell.angle_beta   90.00
_cell.angle_gamma   90.00
#
_symmetry.space_group_name_H-M   'P 1'
#
loop_
_entity.id
_entity.type
_entity.pdbx_description
1 polymer ?
#
loop_
_entity_poly.entity_id
_entity_poly.type
_entity_poly.pdbx_seq_one_letter_code
_entity_poly.pdbx_strand_id
1 'polypeptide(L)'
;MKQPNRKRKLNMDSKERLDQDGRLEQAEEEKKPKDSTTALSHVPSAAAQGAWSWEWYLKEQKAVAAPVELFSKDQSFPEHENGFQIGMRLEGIDPRHPSVFCVLSVAEVCGYRLRLHFDGYLSCYDFWTNAGSPDIHPVGWCEKTKHELHIPKGYRKDKFVWMDYLKACKLQNAPKKLFRNRSPNGPMSKEFQVGMKLEAVDRKNPSLV
;
A
#
# COMPACT_ATOMS: atom_id res chain seq x y z
N MET A 1 25.69 11.74 -54.07
CA MET A 1 24.72 10.67 -53.78
C MET A 1 24.09 10.98 -52.42
N LYS A 2 22.90 11.62 -52.33
CA LYS A 2 21.54 11.02 -52.11
C LYS A 2 21.57 9.81 -51.15
N GLN A 3 20.85 9.71 -50.03
CA GLN A 3 19.82 10.48 -49.33
C GLN A 3 19.78 10.07 -47.83
N PRO A 4 19.16 10.88 -46.93
CA PRO A 4 19.06 10.62 -45.49
C PRO A 4 17.80 9.80 -45.13
N ASN A 5 17.80 9.11 -43.98
CA ASN A 5 16.61 8.37 -43.52
C ASN A 5 15.93 8.97 -42.29
N ARG A 6 14.60 8.97 -42.38
CA ARG A 6 13.61 9.87 -41.81
C ARG A 6 13.10 9.39 -40.44
N LYS A 7 12.84 10.36 -39.54
CA LYS A 7 12.03 10.20 -38.32
C LYS A 7 10.62 9.70 -38.66
N ARG A 8 10.11 8.69 -37.95
CA ARG A 8 8.70 8.29 -38.00
C ARG A 8 7.91 9.01 -36.88
N LYS A 9 7.06 9.95 -37.28
CA LYS A 9 5.87 10.36 -36.51
C LYS A 9 4.72 9.45 -36.96
N LEU A 10 3.98 8.91 -36.02
CA LEU A 10 2.68 8.29 -36.27
C LEU A 10 1.64 9.07 -35.46
N ASN A 11 0.79 9.79 -36.18
CA ASN A 11 -0.54 10.15 -35.75
C ASN A 11 -1.42 10.07 -37.01
N MET A 12 -2.45 9.24 -37.00
CA MET A 12 -3.52 9.32 -37.98
C MET A 12 -4.81 8.79 -37.37
N ASP A 13 -5.66 9.75 -37.08
CA ASP A 13 -7.08 9.65 -36.81
C ASP A 13 -7.79 9.37 -38.16
N SER A 14 -8.61 8.34 -38.26
CA SER A 14 -9.77 8.31 -39.19
C SER A 14 -10.68 7.12 -38.91
N LYS A 15 -11.96 7.41 -38.92
CA LYS A 15 -13.11 6.60 -38.55
C LYS A 15 -13.94 6.45 -39.82
N GLU A 16 -14.13 5.24 -40.33
CA GLU A 16 -15.16 4.97 -41.35
C GLU A 16 -15.88 3.65 -41.07
N ARG A 17 -17.21 3.77 -41.00
CA ARG A 17 -18.21 2.69 -40.91
C ARG A 17 -18.72 2.41 -42.32
N LEU A 18 -19.00 1.14 -42.61
CA LEU A 18 -19.75 0.69 -43.78
C LEU A 18 -21.05 0.03 -43.28
N ASP A 19 -22.19 0.62 -43.65
CA ASP A 19 -23.54 0.03 -43.51
C ASP A 19 -23.93 -0.67 -44.81
N GLN A 20 -24.76 -1.72 -44.68
CA GLN A 20 -25.43 -2.37 -45.80
C GLN A 20 -26.75 -2.95 -45.31
N ASP A 21 -27.84 -2.17 -45.38
CA ASP A 21 -29.06 -2.59 -46.07
C ASP A 21 -30.02 -1.40 -46.24
N GLY A 22 -30.57 -1.25 -47.44
CA GLY A 22 -31.38 -0.11 -47.85
C GLY A 22 -32.87 -0.40 -47.86
N ARG A 23 -33.66 0.41 -47.15
CA ARG A 23 -35.08 0.64 -47.48
C ARG A 23 -35.61 1.94 -46.87
N LEU A 24 -36.21 2.77 -47.72
CA LEU A 24 -36.98 3.97 -47.36
C LEU A 24 -38.47 3.61 -47.34
N GLU A 25 -39.22 4.05 -46.33
CA GLU A 25 -40.63 4.47 -46.49
C GLU A 25 -41.13 5.30 -45.29
N GLN A 26 -42.19 6.05 -45.56
CA GLN A 26 -42.60 7.31 -44.95
C GLN A 26 -43.48 7.20 -43.68
N ALA A 27 -43.79 8.38 -43.13
CA ALA A 27 -44.46 8.70 -41.88
C ALA A 27 -45.85 8.09 -41.66
N GLU A 28 -46.21 7.90 -40.38
CA GLU A 28 -47.59 8.05 -39.88
C GLU A 28 -47.58 8.34 -38.36
N GLU A 29 -48.31 9.39 -37.98
CA GLU A 29 -48.64 9.78 -36.62
C GLU A 29 -50.04 9.24 -36.33
N GLU A 30 -50.28 8.44 -35.28
CA GLU A 30 -51.54 8.49 -34.52
C GLU A 30 -51.57 7.71 -33.19
N LYS A 31 -52.21 8.38 -32.22
CA LYS A 31 -53.02 7.92 -31.07
C LYS A 31 -52.40 7.24 -29.84
N LYS A 32 -52.39 8.05 -28.77
CA LYS A 32 -52.38 7.71 -27.35
C LYS A 32 -53.63 6.90 -26.95
N PRO A 33 -53.49 5.91 -26.04
CA PRO A 33 -54.49 5.66 -25.00
C PRO A 33 -53.91 5.89 -23.60
N LYS A 34 -54.79 6.35 -22.71
CA LYS A 34 -54.53 6.67 -21.30
C LYS A 34 -54.56 5.41 -20.42
N ASP A 35 -53.84 5.54 -19.30
CA ASP A 35 -53.98 4.87 -18.00
C ASP A 35 -53.97 3.34 -17.93
N SER A 36 -52.86 2.81 -17.39
CA SER A 36 -52.98 1.92 -16.23
C SER A 36 -51.70 1.96 -15.38
N THR A 37 -51.94 2.09 -14.08
CA THR A 37 -50.99 2.22 -12.99
C THR A 37 -50.07 1.00 -12.91
N THR A 38 -48.75 1.21 -12.92
CA THR A 38 -47.82 0.26 -12.30
C THR A 38 -46.62 1.03 -11.78
N ALA A 39 -46.39 0.92 -10.47
CA ALA A 39 -45.30 1.55 -9.77
C ALA A 39 -43.96 1.02 -10.31
N LEU A 40 -43.29 1.81 -11.15
CA LEU A 40 -41.88 1.62 -11.42
C LEU A 40 -41.11 2.20 -10.24
N SER A 41 -40.49 1.31 -9.47
CA SER A 41 -39.46 1.63 -8.50
C SER A 41 -38.43 2.54 -9.16
N HIS A 42 -38.44 3.80 -8.74
CA HIS A 42 -37.47 4.79 -9.15
C HIS A 42 -36.09 4.26 -8.77
N VAL A 43 -35.30 3.84 -9.76
CA VAL A 43 -33.85 3.71 -9.59
C VAL A 43 -33.35 5.14 -9.40
N PRO A 44 -32.81 5.53 -8.23
CA PRO A 44 -32.32 6.88 -8.07
C PRO A 44 -31.14 7.07 -9.02
N SER A 45 -31.26 8.07 -9.89
CA SER A 45 -30.16 8.57 -10.70
C SER A 45 -28.95 8.84 -9.79
N ALA A 46 -27.81 8.24 -10.14
CA ALA A 46 -26.55 8.28 -9.39
C ALA A 46 -25.97 9.70 -9.20
N ALA A 47 -26.61 10.74 -9.72
CA ALA A 47 -26.19 12.13 -9.62
C ALA A 47 -26.73 12.87 -8.38
N ALA A 48 -27.65 12.29 -7.59
CA ALA A 48 -28.24 12.91 -6.41
C ALA A 48 -27.85 12.27 -5.07
N GLN A 49 -27.04 11.21 -5.11
CA GLN A 49 -26.52 10.60 -3.88
C GLN A 49 -25.32 11.43 -3.42
N GLY A 50 -25.43 12.05 -2.25
CA GLY A 50 -24.33 12.78 -1.62
C GLY A 50 -23.07 11.92 -1.47
N ALA A 51 -21.96 12.55 -1.06
CA ALA A 51 -20.70 11.82 -0.83
C ALA A 51 -20.94 10.59 0.05
N TRP A 52 -20.30 9.47 -0.30
CA TRP A 52 -20.43 8.22 0.43
C TRP A 52 -20.02 8.40 1.90
N SER A 53 -20.80 7.85 2.84
CA SER A 53 -20.49 7.85 4.27
C SER A 53 -20.80 6.51 4.93
N TRP A 54 -20.03 6.16 5.97
CA TRP A 54 -20.27 4.95 6.76
C TRP A 54 -21.65 4.95 7.44
N GLU A 55 -22.10 6.10 7.94
CA GLU A 55 -23.41 6.24 8.59
C GLU A 55 -24.56 5.90 7.63
N TRP A 56 -24.52 6.45 6.41
CA TRP A 56 -25.51 6.12 5.39
C TRP A 56 -25.43 4.64 5.01
N TYR A 57 -24.23 4.12 4.77
CA TYR A 57 -24.02 2.73 4.36
C TYR A 57 -24.55 1.74 5.40
N LEU A 58 -24.23 1.93 6.68
CA LEU A 58 -24.70 1.05 7.76
C LEU A 58 -26.22 1.09 7.91
N LYS A 59 -26.83 2.27 7.77
CA LYS A 59 -28.29 2.43 7.80
C LYS A 59 -28.96 1.71 6.63
N GLU A 60 -28.46 1.92 5.41
CA GLU A 60 -28.99 1.29 4.19
C GLU A 60 -28.87 -0.24 4.25
N GLN A 61 -27.72 -0.75 4.70
CA GLN A 61 -27.46 -2.18 4.80
C GLN A 61 -28.07 -2.83 6.06
N LYS A 62 -28.71 -2.05 6.95
CA LYS A 62 -29.18 -2.50 8.28
C LYS A 62 -28.08 -3.25 9.06
N ALA A 63 -26.86 -2.76 8.94
CA ALA A 63 -25.66 -3.37 9.50
C ALA A 63 -25.17 -2.60 10.73
N VAL A 64 -24.31 -3.24 11.52
CA VAL A 64 -23.63 -2.63 12.67
C VAL A 64 -22.13 -2.78 12.47
N ALA A 65 -21.37 -1.72 12.78
CA ALA A 65 -19.91 -1.78 12.75
C ALA A 65 -19.37 -2.67 13.87
N ALA A 66 -18.23 -3.32 13.64
CA ALA A 66 -17.50 -3.98 14.72
C ALA A 66 -17.11 -2.93 15.79
N PRO A 67 -17.40 -3.16 17.08
CA PRO A 67 -17.00 -2.25 18.15
C PRO A 67 -15.48 -2.04 18.18
N VAL A 68 -15.03 -0.81 18.47
CA VAL A 68 -13.61 -0.42 18.44
C VAL A 68 -12.80 -1.20 19.49
N GLU A 69 -13.46 -1.61 20.57
CA GLU A 69 -12.90 -2.37 21.68
C GLU A 69 -12.46 -3.79 21.26
N LEU A 70 -12.94 -4.29 20.12
CA LEU A 70 -12.51 -5.57 19.55
C LEU A 70 -11.16 -5.47 18.81
N PHE A 71 -10.70 -4.25 18.50
CA PHE A 71 -9.46 -4.01 17.80
C PHE A 71 -8.31 -3.80 18.80
N SER A 72 -7.18 -4.43 18.54
CA SER A 72 -5.97 -4.20 19.32
C SER A 72 -5.50 -2.74 19.22
N LYS A 73 -4.65 -2.31 20.16
CA LYS A 73 -4.05 -0.97 20.15
C LYS A 73 -3.33 -0.64 18.82
N ASP A 74 -2.73 -1.64 18.17
CA ASP A 74 -2.03 -1.47 16.91
C ASP A 74 -2.97 -1.35 15.69
N GLN A 75 -4.24 -1.76 15.82
CA GLN A 75 -5.29 -1.66 14.80
C GLN A 75 -6.22 -0.46 15.01
N SER A 76 -6.25 0.08 16.23
CA SER A 76 -7.06 1.24 16.59
C SER A 76 -6.50 2.55 15.98
N PHE A 77 -7.13 3.67 16.31
CA PHE A 77 -6.76 4.98 15.80
C PHE A 77 -5.29 5.33 16.12
N PRO A 78 -4.54 5.91 15.16
CA PRO A 78 -3.17 6.32 15.40
C PRO A 78 -3.04 7.33 16.54
N GLU A 79 -2.12 7.10 17.48
CA GLU A 79 -1.81 8.04 18.57
C GLU A 79 -1.02 9.28 18.09
N HIS A 80 -0.39 9.17 16.91
CA HIS A 80 0.49 10.19 16.34
C HIS A 80 0.25 10.31 14.84
N GLU A 81 0.54 11.50 14.29
CA GLU A 81 0.51 11.73 12.85
C GLU A 81 1.62 10.97 12.11
N ASN A 82 1.41 10.74 10.81
CA ASN A 82 2.43 10.16 9.95
C ASN A 82 3.40 11.25 9.46
N GLY A 83 4.59 11.31 10.06
CA GLY A 83 5.65 12.25 9.67
C GLY A 83 6.66 11.73 8.65
N PHE A 84 6.49 10.51 8.12
CA PHE A 84 7.39 9.96 7.11
C PHE A 84 7.18 10.65 5.76
N GLN A 85 8.27 10.78 4.99
CA GLN A 85 8.24 11.39 3.66
C GLN A 85 8.89 10.45 2.65
N ILE A 86 8.43 10.54 1.41
CA ILE A 86 8.99 9.80 0.27
C ILE A 86 10.50 10.06 0.19
N GLY A 87 11.26 8.98 0.02
CA GLY A 87 12.72 9.00 -0.04
C GLY A 87 13.44 8.92 1.31
N MET A 88 12.75 8.95 2.45
CA MET A 88 13.40 8.68 3.73
C MET A 88 13.88 7.23 3.82
N ARG A 89 15.08 7.03 4.38
CA ARG A 89 15.71 5.71 4.61
C ARG A 89 15.54 5.24 6.04
N LEU A 90 15.32 3.94 6.18
CA LEU A 90 15.12 3.25 7.44
C LEU A 90 15.58 1.79 7.35
N GLU A 91 15.56 1.11 8.48
CA GLU A 91 15.78 -0.34 8.58
C GLU A 91 14.44 -1.01 8.85
N GLY A 92 14.22 -2.23 8.35
CA GLY A 92 12.99 -2.95 8.67
C GLY A 92 13.05 -4.42 8.29
N ILE A 93 12.13 -5.20 8.83
CA ILE A 93 12.04 -6.64 8.61
C ILE A 93 11.52 -6.92 7.18
N ASP A 94 12.05 -7.95 6.53
CA ASP A 94 11.42 -8.54 5.34
C ASP A 94 10.16 -9.34 5.75
N PRO A 95 8.94 -8.95 5.35
CA PRO A 95 7.72 -9.67 5.73
C PRO A 95 7.70 -11.14 5.29
N ARG A 96 8.48 -11.50 4.26
CA ARG A 96 8.61 -12.88 3.77
C ARG A 96 9.70 -13.67 4.52
N HIS A 97 10.64 -12.97 5.14
CA HIS A 97 11.74 -13.53 5.92
C HIS A 97 11.89 -12.77 7.26
N PRO A 98 11.02 -13.04 8.26
CA PRO A 98 10.93 -12.21 9.47
C PRO A 98 12.19 -12.10 10.33
N SER A 99 13.20 -12.94 10.10
CA SER A 99 14.50 -12.90 10.76
C SER A 99 15.51 -11.98 10.07
N VAL A 100 15.16 -11.38 8.93
CA VAL A 100 16.05 -10.59 8.07
C VAL A 100 15.69 -9.11 8.17
N PHE A 101 16.67 -8.28 8.53
CA PHE A 101 16.54 -6.82 8.53
C PHE A 101 17.19 -6.24 7.29
N CYS A 102 16.52 -5.33 6.60
CA CYS A 102 16.93 -4.77 5.32
C CYS A 102 17.01 -3.24 5.37
N VAL A 103 17.81 -2.67 4.46
CA VAL A 103 17.73 -1.25 4.10
C VAL A 103 16.49 -0.99 3.28
N LEU A 104 15.64 -0.08 3.76
CA LEU A 104 14.38 0.29 3.12
C LEU A 104 14.31 1.79 2.84
N SER A 105 13.56 2.16 1.80
CA SER A 105 13.14 3.53 1.52
C SER A 105 11.64 3.67 1.45
N VAL A 106 11.13 4.84 1.86
CA VAL A 106 9.71 5.18 1.71
C VAL A 106 9.45 5.51 0.24
N ALA A 107 8.78 4.63 -0.47
CA ALA A 107 8.41 4.84 -1.87
C ALA A 107 7.11 5.62 -2.01
N GLU A 108 6.20 5.52 -1.05
CA GLU A 108 4.90 6.19 -1.05
C GLU A 108 4.36 6.38 0.36
N VAL A 109 3.52 7.40 0.54
CA VAL A 109 2.81 7.69 1.78
C VAL A 109 1.32 7.85 1.47
N CYS A 110 0.47 7.09 2.15
CA CYS A 110 -0.98 7.15 2.00
C CYS A 110 -1.66 7.12 3.37
N GLY A 111 -2.11 8.29 3.85
CA GLY A 111 -2.64 8.43 5.21
C GLY A 111 -1.61 7.96 6.25
N TYR A 112 -1.98 7.00 7.10
CA TYR A 112 -1.09 6.42 8.10
C TYR A 112 -0.24 5.23 7.58
N ARG A 113 -0.29 4.93 6.28
CA ARG A 113 0.42 3.81 5.64
C ARG A 113 1.61 4.30 4.83
N LEU A 114 2.62 3.44 4.77
CA LEU A 114 3.86 3.62 4.01
C LEU A 114 4.01 2.46 3.04
N ARG A 115 4.37 2.74 1.79
CA ARG A 115 4.91 1.72 0.89
C ARG A 115 6.43 1.76 0.99
N LEU A 116 7.02 0.64 1.39
CA LEU A 116 8.45 0.49 1.59
C LEU A 116 9.07 -0.28 0.43
N HIS A 117 10.23 0.20 0.00
CA HIS A 117 11.03 -0.36 -1.08
C HIS A 117 12.36 -0.90 -0.55
N PHE A 118 12.79 -2.04 -1.07
CA PHE A 118 14.11 -2.61 -0.78
C PHE A 118 15.16 -1.97 -1.69
N ASP A 119 16.07 -1.16 -1.14
CA ASP A 119 17.03 -0.41 -1.94
C ASP A 119 17.90 -1.36 -2.80
N GLY A 120 17.90 -1.13 -4.12
CA GLY A 120 18.63 -1.95 -5.10
C GLY A 120 17.87 -3.17 -5.63
N TYR A 121 16.62 -3.39 -5.23
CA TYR A 121 15.77 -4.46 -5.73
C TYR A 121 14.63 -3.94 -6.62
N LEU A 122 13.86 -4.84 -7.21
CA LEU A 122 12.71 -4.48 -8.06
C LEU A 122 11.50 -4.07 -7.20
N SER A 123 10.67 -3.16 -7.71
CA SER A 123 9.48 -2.68 -6.99
C SER A 123 8.39 -3.74 -6.76
N CYS A 124 8.48 -4.91 -7.42
CA CYS A 124 7.58 -6.04 -7.15
C CYS A 124 7.77 -6.66 -5.75
N TYR A 125 8.84 -6.29 -5.05
CA TYR A 125 9.08 -6.65 -3.66
C TYR A 125 8.58 -5.59 -2.67
N ASP A 126 8.12 -4.43 -3.15
CA ASP A 126 7.61 -3.38 -2.26
C ASP A 126 6.41 -3.90 -1.45
N PHE A 127 6.29 -3.40 -0.23
CA PHE A 127 5.21 -3.79 0.66
C PHE A 127 4.65 -2.60 1.43
N TRP A 128 3.41 -2.72 1.87
CA TRP A 128 2.76 -1.70 2.70
C TRP A 128 2.87 -2.04 4.18
N THR A 129 3.12 -1.03 5.00
CA THR A 129 3.03 -1.11 6.46
C THR A 129 2.43 0.17 7.05
N ASN A 130 2.07 0.16 8.32
CA ASN A 130 1.64 1.36 9.05
C ASN A 130 2.86 2.14 9.55
N ALA A 131 2.75 3.47 9.64
CA ALA A 131 3.84 4.34 10.14
C ALA A 131 4.24 4.01 11.60
N GLY A 132 3.32 3.43 12.38
CA GLY A 132 3.58 2.94 13.73
C GLY A 132 4.00 1.47 13.83
N SER A 133 4.33 0.80 12.73
CA SER A 133 4.70 -0.63 12.76
C SER A 133 5.90 -0.89 13.69
N PRO A 134 5.87 -1.98 14.48
CA PRO A 134 7.01 -2.36 15.32
C PRO A 134 8.18 -2.95 14.51
N ASP A 135 7.96 -3.26 13.23
CA ASP A 135 8.90 -3.98 12.36
C ASP A 135 9.78 -3.04 11.53
N ILE A 136 9.67 -1.73 11.78
CA ILE A 136 10.49 -0.69 11.17
C ILE A 136 11.29 0.07 12.23
N HIS A 137 12.51 0.44 11.88
CA HIS A 137 13.50 0.97 12.80
C HIS A 137 14.30 2.11 12.16
N PRO A 138 14.80 3.07 12.97
CA PRO A 138 15.65 4.12 12.44
C PRO A 138 17.01 3.55 12.00
N VAL A 139 17.66 4.25 11.07
CA VAL A 139 19.04 3.97 10.65
C VAL A 139 19.97 3.82 11.86
N GLY A 140 20.77 2.74 11.85
CA GLY A 140 21.72 2.37 12.90
C GLY A 140 21.12 1.51 14.03
N TRP A 141 19.86 1.08 13.90
CA TRP A 141 19.24 0.23 14.92
C TRP A 141 19.88 -1.16 14.96
N CYS A 142 20.09 -1.81 13.82
CA CYS A 142 20.68 -3.14 13.73
C CYS A 142 22.08 -3.18 14.36
N GLU A 143 22.92 -2.18 14.10
CA GLU A 143 24.23 -2.04 14.73
C GLU A 143 24.11 -1.94 16.26
N LYS A 144 23.22 -1.06 16.75
CA LYS A 144 22.98 -0.86 18.18
C LYS A 144 22.48 -2.11 18.88
N THR A 145 21.62 -2.89 18.23
CA THR A 145 20.96 -4.08 18.79
C THR A 145 21.67 -5.39 18.43
N LYS A 146 22.81 -5.32 17.72
CA LYS A 146 23.60 -6.47 17.26
C LYS A 146 22.86 -7.42 16.32
N HIS A 147 21.92 -6.88 15.52
CA HIS A 147 21.29 -7.61 14.43
C HIS A 147 22.08 -7.43 13.13
N GLU A 148 22.02 -8.44 12.26
CA GLU A 148 22.60 -8.34 10.93
C GLU A 148 21.69 -7.51 10.01
N LEU A 149 22.28 -6.49 9.37
CA LEU A 149 21.63 -5.71 8.33
C LEU A 149 21.98 -6.27 6.95
N HIS A 150 20.96 -6.64 6.18
CA HIS A 150 21.07 -6.90 4.75
C HIS A 150 21.20 -5.59 3.99
N ILE A 151 22.39 -5.38 3.47
CA ILE A 151 22.78 -4.17 2.73
C ILE A 151 22.15 -4.14 1.32
N PRO A 152 22.04 -2.95 0.70
CA PRO A 152 21.48 -2.81 -0.64
C PRO A 152 22.25 -3.63 -1.68
N LYS A 153 21.55 -4.09 -2.73
CA LYS A 153 22.16 -4.86 -3.81
C LYS A 153 23.29 -4.05 -4.49
N GLY A 154 24.43 -4.69 -4.70
CA GLY A 154 25.61 -4.06 -5.32
C GLY A 154 26.60 -3.41 -4.35
N TYR A 155 26.28 -3.37 -3.05
CA TYR A 155 27.22 -2.96 -2.01
C TYR A 155 27.91 -4.19 -1.38
N ARG A 156 29.06 -3.99 -0.74
CA ARG A 156 29.76 -5.04 0.01
C ARG A 156 29.58 -4.87 1.50
N LYS A 157 29.30 -5.96 2.21
CA LYS A 157 28.99 -5.96 3.66
C LYS A 157 30.14 -5.41 4.49
N ASP A 158 31.39 -5.72 4.12
CA ASP A 158 32.61 -5.25 4.77
C ASP A 158 32.86 -3.74 4.65
N LYS A 159 32.13 -3.06 3.76
CA LYS A 159 32.34 -1.64 3.45
C LYS A 159 31.09 -0.77 3.60
N PHE A 160 29.96 -1.35 3.99
CA PHE A 160 28.73 -0.58 4.10
C PHE A 160 28.75 0.27 5.36
N VAL A 161 28.81 1.58 5.18
CA VAL A 161 28.66 2.57 6.24
C VAL A 161 27.47 3.44 5.90
N TRP A 162 26.48 3.48 6.79
CA TRP A 162 25.24 4.22 6.58
C TRP A 162 25.47 5.68 6.19
N MET A 163 26.38 6.37 6.88
CA MET A 163 26.63 7.79 6.61
C MET A 163 27.25 8.02 5.23
N ASP A 164 28.10 7.11 4.76
CA ASP A 164 28.69 7.21 3.42
C ASP A 164 27.66 6.91 2.35
N TYR A 165 26.81 5.90 2.58
CA TYR A 165 25.68 5.58 1.69
C TYR A 165 24.72 6.76 1.54
N LEU A 166 24.29 7.36 2.66
CA LEU A 166 23.39 8.51 2.65
C LEU A 166 24.02 9.73 1.97
N LYS A 167 25.30 10.03 2.25
CA LYS A 167 26.02 11.15 1.63
C LYS A 167 26.20 10.95 0.12
N ALA A 168 26.70 9.79 -0.30
CA ALA A 168 26.98 9.49 -1.70
C ALA A 168 25.73 9.62 -2.58
N CYS A 169 24.58 9.20 -2.05
CA CYS A 169 23.31 9.22 -2.76
C CYS A 169 22.44 10.45 -2.44
N LYS A 170 22.91 11.40 -1.61
CA LYS A 170 22.17 12.58 -1.14
C LYS A 170 20.81 12.23 -0.51
N LEU A 171 20.78 11.15 0.26
CA LEU A 171 19.58 10.59 0.86
C LEU A 171 19.36 11.14 2.28
N GLN A 172 18.10 11.15 2.70
CA GLN A 172 17.71 11.51 4.06
C GLN A 172 17.35 10.26 4.84
N ASN A 173 17.74 10.19 6.12
CA ASN A 173 17.21 9.17 7.03
C ASN A 173 15.83 9.60 7.55
N ALA A 174 15.01 8.63 7.92
CA ALA A 174 13.82 8.88 8.70
C ALA A 174 14.24 9.28 10.14
N PRO A 175 13.78 10.44 10.65
CA PRO A 175 14.09 10.86 12.02
C PRO A 175 13.63 9.85 13.07
N LYS A 176 14.46 9.59 14.08
CA LYS A 176 14.19 8.61 15.16
C LYS A 176 12.84 8.82 15.87
N LYS A 177 12.37 10.07 15.96
CA LYS A 177 11.09 10.44 16.59
C LYS A 177 9.85 9.90 15.86
N LEU A 178 9.99 9.47 14.60
CA LEU A 178 8.88 8.93 13.81
C LEU A 178 8.58 7.46 14.14
N PHE A 179 9.52 6.77 14.78
CA PHE A 179 9.39 5.35 15.11
C PHE A 179 8.76 5.20 16.48
N ARG A 180 7.86 4.22 16.64
CA ARG A 180 7.30 3.91 17.96
C ARG A 180 8.42 3.47 18.89
N ASN A 181 8.62 4.24 19.96
CA ASN A 181 9.57 3.89 21.01
C ASN A 181 8.93 2.85 21.94
N ARG A 182 8.98 1.56 21.55
CA ARG A 182 8.87 0.49 22.53
C ARG A 182 10.24 0.42 23.22
N SER A 183 10.38 1.13 24.34
CA SER A 183 11.57 1.01 25.18
C SER A 183 11.86 -0.49 25.39
N PRO A 184 13.07 -0.98 25.07
CA PRO A 184 13.48 -2.32 25.49
C PRO A 184 13.55 -2.47 27.02
N ASN A 185 13.37 -1.35 27.75
CA ASN A 185 13.34 -1.25 29.20
C ASN A 185 11.94 -1.34 29.82
N GLY A 186 10.86 -1.52 29.02
CA GLY A 186 9.68 -2.20 29.58
C GLY A 186 10.12 -3.61 30.00
N PRO A 187 9.49 -4.28 30.98
CA PRO A 187 9.91 -5.62 31.35
C PRO A 187 9.79 -6.49 30.09
N MET A 188 10.92 -6.72 29.41
CA MET A 188 11.10 -7.84 28.52
C MET A 188 10.62 -9.01 29.35
N SER A 189 9.52 -9.62 28.96
CA SER A 189 8.93 -10.73 29.69
C SER A 189 10.07 -11.71 29.93
N LYS A 190 10.56 -11.79 31.18
CA LYS A 190 11.68 -12.68 31.55
C LYS A 190 11.35 -14.16 31.27
N GLU A 191 10.09 -14.40 30.93
CA GLU A 191 9.45 -15.63 30.50
C GLU A 191 10.04 -16.24 29.22
N PHE A 192 10.59 -15.45 28.28
CA PHE A 192 11.21 -15.98 27.05
C PHE A 192 12.63 -15.47 26.83
N GLN A 193 13.55 -16.39 26.57
CA GLN A 193 14.97 -16.08 26.32
C GLN A 193 15.48 -16.80 25.07
N VAL A 194 16.43 -16.17 24.37
CA VAL A 194 17.09 -16.76 23.21
C VAL A 194 17.73 -18.10 23.60
N GLY A 195 17.43 -19.15 22.82
CA GLY A 195 17.94 -20.51 23.05
C GLY A 195 16.93 -21.45 23.71
N MET A 196 15.83 -20.94 24.29
CA MET A 196 14.73 -21.78 24.74
C MET A 196 14.06 -22.51 23.56
N LYS A 197 13.48 -23.69 23.84
CA LYS A 197 12.75 -24.51 22.87
C LYS A 197 11.28 -24.60 23.28
N LEU A 198 10.38 -24.70 22.30
CA LEU A 198 8.94 -24.78 22.46
C LEU A 198 8.32 -25.52 21.27
N GLU A 199 7.05 -25.89 21.38
CA GLU A 199 6.21 -26.35 20.27
C GLU A 199 5.44 -25.16 19.69
N ALA A 200 5.35 -25.07 18.37
CA ALA A 200 4.70 -23.94 17.71
C ALA A 200 4.09 -24.34 16.37
N VAL A 201 2.90 -23.82 16.10
CA VAL A 201 2.22 -24.00 14.83
C VAL A 201 3.03 -23.40 13.69
N ASP A 202 3.25 -24.17 12.62
CA ASP A 202 3.77 -23.62 11.37
C ASP A 202 2.69 -22.75 10.71
N ARG A 203 2.89 -21.42 10.72
CA ARG A 203 1.94 -20.48 10.11
C ARG A 203 1.77 -20.66 8.60
N LYS A 204 2.70 -21.32 7.90
CA LYS A 204 2.59 -21.68 6.48
C LYS A 204 1.87 -23.01 6.28
N ASN A 205 1.94 -23.91 7.26
CA ASN A 205 1.27 -25.22 7.27
C ASN A 205 0.56 -25.43 8.62
N PRO A 206 -0.61 -24.81 8.86
CA PRO A 206 -1.22 -24.73 10.20
C PRO A 206 -1.64 -26.07 10.82
N SER A 207 -1.56 -27.16 10.08
CA SER A 207 -1.78 -28.52 10.56
C SER A 207 -0.59 -29.12 11.33
N LEU A 208 0.57 -28.48 11.29
CA LEU A 208 1.80 -28.93 11.96
C LEU A 208 2.05 -28.14 13.24
N VAL A 209 2.55 -28.82 14.27
CA VAL A 209 2.98 -28.29 15.58
C VAL A 209 4.39 -28.76 15.89
#